data_AF-A0A238YIA1-F1
#
_entry.id   AF-A0A238YIA1-F1
#
_cell.length_a   1.000
_cell.length_b   1.000
_cell.length_c   1.000
_cell.angle_alpha   90.00
_cell.angle_beta   90.00
_cell.angle_gamma   90.00
#
_symmetry.space_group_name_H-M   'P 1'
#
loop_
_entity.id
_entity.type
_entity.pdbx_description
1 polymer ?
#
loop_
_entity_poly.entity_id
_entity_poly.type
_entity_poly.pdbx_seq_one_letter_code
_entity_poly.pdbx_strand_id
1 'polypeptide(L)'
;MKNTLKNIGLLFSFTLLTFIVSCEKSDDLINNDVAGTYEGTLTIDLGKKTDNSKTTNNIATAIVSMVGDQIEVHCFGDNFDTTIMLDIYENGSDISVCLTGTEFENMYGHMVGQSNMNGNMQNMDSEWMQHLNNDHQSGDEHFGGFDMQHHSFNYTFTTDHGNYHFEGTKK
;
A
#
# COMPACT_ATOMS: atom_id res chain seq x y z
N MET A 1 76.21 5.29 31.19
CA MET A 1 76.17 3.82 31.19
C MET A 1 74.84 3.36 31.79
N LYS A 2 74.34 2.20 31.34
CA LYS A 2 73.36 1.26 31.96
C LYS A 2 73.04 1.52 33.45
N ASN A 3 71.86 1.30 34.04
CA ASN A 3 70.55 0.71 33.68
C ASN A 3 69.58 1.05 34.86
N THR A 4 68.25 0.93 34.88
CA THR A 4 67.18 0.50 33.95
C THR A 4 65.83 1.05 34.46
N LEU A 5 64.79 1.13 33.63
CA LEU A 5 63.38 1.25 34.08
C LEU A 5 62.53 0.13 33.47
N LYS A 6 61.59 -0.41 34.24
CA LYS A 6 60.88 -1.67 33.97
C LYS A 6 59.57 -1.45 33.21
N ASN A 7 59.19 -2.46 32.42
CA ASN A 7 57.93 -2.50 31.66
C ASN A 7 56.68 -2.47 32.56
N ILE A 8 55.76 -1.55 32.27
CA ILE A 8 54.30 -1.69 32.33
C ILE A 8 53.78 -0.78 31.19
N GLY A 9 52.96 -1.17 30.22
CA GLY A 9 52.11 -2.36 30.12
C GLY A 9 50.65 -1.95 29.94
N LEU A 10 50.30 -1.35 28.79
CA LEU A 10 48.90 -1.06 28.45
C LEU A 10 48.70 -0.94 26.93
N LEU A 11 48.13 -1.99 26.35
CA LEU A 11 47.62 -2.00 24.98
C LEU A 11 46.27 -1.30 24.96
N PHE A 12 46.18 -0.12 24.33
CA PHE A 12 44.88 0.48 24.01
C PHE A 12 44.27 -0.24 22.81
N SER A 13 43.49 -1.30 23.10
CA SER A 13 42.63 -1.95 22.11
C SER A 13 41.48 -1.00 21.77
N PHE A 14 41.52 -0.41 20.58
CA PHE A 14 40.46 0.46 20.08
C PHE A 14 39.33 -0.39 19.49
N THR A 15 38.49 -0.97 20.36
CA THR A 15 37.36 -1.79 19.94
C THR A 15 36.29 -0.89 19.32
N LEU A 16 36.26 -0.84 17.99
CA LEU A 16 35.25 -0.11 17.23
C LEU A 16 33.88 -0.80 17.42
N LEU A 17 33.03 -0.25 18.29
CA LEU A 17 31.61 -0.61 18.32
C LEU A 17 30.95 -0.09 17.05
N THR A 18 30.93 -0.91 16.01
CA THR A 18 29.95 -0.77 14.92
C THR A 18 28.59 -1.12 15.49
N PHE A 19 27.82 -0.10 15.87
CA PHE A 19 26.37 -0.26 15.99
C PHE A 19 25.84 -0.58 14.59
N ILE A 20 25.66 -1.87 14.30
CA ILE A 20 24.69 -2.28 13.30
C ILE A 20 23.33 -1.89 13.85
N VAL A 21 22.89 -0.69 13.50
CA VAL A 21 21.46 -0.36 13.55
C VAL A 21 20.83 -1.26 12.50
N SER A 22 20.43 -2.46 12.93
CA SER A 22 19.46 -3.24 12.19
C SER A 22 18.22 -2.39 12.17
N CYS A 23 17.97 -1.73 11.04
CA CYS A 23 16.71 -1.08 10.79
C CYS A 23 15.71 -2.21 10.59
N GLU A 24 15.17 -2.72 11.69
CA GLU A 24 13.96 -3.53 11.66
C GLU A 24 12.89 -2.62 11.08
N LYS A 25 12.64 -2.76 9.77
CA LYS A 25 11.37 -2.37 9.19
C LYS A 25 10.32 -3.12 10.01
N SER A 26 9.62 -2.37 10.83
CA SER A 26 8.50 -2.89 11.62
C SER A 26 7.28 -2.67 10.76
N ASP A 27 6.72 -3.76 10.25
CA ASP A 27 5.51 -3.77 9.43
C ASP A 27 4.35 -3.04 10.16
N ASP A 28 4.36 -3.09 11.51
CA ASP A 28 3.55 -2.29 12.44
C ASP A 28 3.52 -0.77 12.15
N LEU A 29 4.59 -0.17 11.61
CA LEU A 29 4.60 1.28 11.32
C LEU A 29 3.78 1.63 10.08
N ILE A 30 3.89 0.82 9.03
CA ILE A 30 3.22 1.06 7.74
C ILE A 30 1.71 0.92 7.89
N ASN A 31 1.28 -0.11 8.63
CA ASN A 31 -0.13 -0.39 8.90
C ASN A 31 -0.83 0.72 9.71
N ASN A 32 -0.13 1.35 10.67
CA ASN A 32 -0.69 2.47 11.43
C ASN A 32 -0.74 3.77 10.61
N ASP A 33 0.14 3.96 9.63
CA ASP A 33 0.21 5.19 8.83
C ASP A 33 -0.86 5.26 7.71
N VAL A 34 -1.45 4.13 7.28
CA VAL A 34 -2.61 4.12 6.35
C VAL A 34 -3.97 4.27 7.03
N ALA A 35 -4.12 3.82 8.27
CA ALA A 35 -5.41 3.89 8.97
C ALA A 35 -5.77 5.34 9.34
N GLY A 36 -7.02 5.75 9.10
CA GLY A 36 -7.51 7.09 9.46
C GLY A 36 -8.68 7.59 8.60
N THR A 37 -9.03 8.87 8.77
CA THR A 37 -10.06 9.55 7.99
C THR A 37 -9.42 10.39 6.89
N TYR A 38 -9.84 10.14 5.65
CA TYR A 38 -9.47 10.89 4.46
C TYR A 38 -10.67 11.70 3.99
N GLU A 39 -10.51 13.01 3.84
CA GLU A 39 -11.52 13.88 3.24
C GLU A 39 -11.10 14.27 1.82
N GLY A 40 -12.06 14.24 0.91
CA GLY A 40 -11.76 14.34 -0.51
C GLY A 40 -13.00 14.55 -1.38
N THR A 41 -12.85 14.20 -2.65
CA THR A 41 -13.93 14.24 -3.63
C THR A 41 -14.14 12.88 -4.28
N LEU A 42 -15.40 12.52 -4.45
CA LEU A 42 -15.83 11.39 -5.26
C LEU A 42 -16.28 11.90 -6.63
N THR A 43 -15.63 11.42 -7.68
CA THR A 43 -15.84 11.79 -9.08
C THR A 43 -16.43 10.62 -9.85
N ILE A 44 -17.56 10.81 -10.51
CA ILE A 44 -18.27 9.74 -11.24
C ILE A 44 -18.01 9.86 -12.75
N ASP A 45 -17.47 8.81 -13.38
CA ASP A 45 -17.50 8.67 -14.85
C ASP A 45 -18.69 7.79 -15.27
N LEU A 46 -19.78 8.47 -15.61
CA LEU A 46 -20.99 7.85 -16.16
C LEU A 46 -20.75 7.51 -17.65
N GLY A 47 -20.20 6.32 -17.88
CA GLY A 47 -19.82 5.79 -19.19
C GLY A 47 -20.79 6.14 -20.33
N LYS A 48 -20.37 7.11 -21.15
CA LYS A 48 -21.04 7.71 -22.33
C LYS A 48 -22.41 7.12 -22.74
N LYS A 49 -23.49 7.70 -22.20
CA LYS A 49 -24.75 7.90 -22.95
C LYS A 49 -25.29 9.31 -22.73
N THR A 50 -25.50 10.03 -23.84
CA THR A 50 -25.91 11.45 -23.96
C THR A 50 -24.81 12.50 -23.73
N ASP A 51 -24.85 13.58 -24.52
CA ASP A 51 -23.73 14.48 -24.83
C ASP A 51 -23.34 15.51 -23.75
N ASN A 52 -23.49 15.16 -22.47
CA ASN A 52 -22.92 15.92 -21.36
C ASN A 52 -22.41 14.93 -20.29
N SER A 53 -21.14 14.51 -20.39
CA SER A 53 -20.48 13.87 -19.25
C SER A 53 -20.37 14.92 -18.15
N LYS A 54 -21.30 14.86 -17.19
CA LYS A 54 -21.36 15.78 -16.07
C LYS A 54 -20.57 15.17 -14.92
N THR A 55 -19.25 15.37 -14.98
CA THR A 55 -18.35 15.13 -13.86
C THR A 55 -18.90 15.86 -12.64
N THR A 56 -19.42 15.09 -11.66
CA THR A 56 -19.88 15.63 -10.38
C THR A 56 -18.85 15.29 -9.34
N ASN A 57 -18.16 16.31 -8.84
CA ASN A 57 -17.24 16.18 -7.72
C ASN A 57 -18.08 16.38 -6.45
N ASN A 58 -18.46 15.28 -5.82
CA ASN A 58 -19.19 15.32 -4.55
C ASN A 58 -18.18 15.25 -3.41
N ILE A 59 -18.41 15.98 -2.31
CA ILE A 59 -17.57 15.84 -1.12
C ILE A 59 -17.81 14.43 -0.57
N ALA A 60 -16.73 13.74 -0.24
CA ALA A 60 -16.77 12.39 0.29
C ALA A 60 -15.71 12.19 1.37
N THR A 61 -15.94 11.19 2.21
CA THR A 61 -15.03 10.75 3.26
C THR A 61 -14.75 9.27 3.06
N ALA A 62 -13.47 8.89 3.16
CA ALA A 62 -13.07 7.50 3.31
C ALA A 62 -12.50 7.27 4.71
N ILE A 63 -13.04 6.30 5.43
CA ILE A 63 -12.50 5.81 6.70
C ILE A 63 -11.77 4.51 6.42
N VAL A 64 -10.46 4.51 6.66
CA VAL A 64 -9.58 3.36 6.49
C VAL A 64 -9.27 2.78 7.87
N SER A 65 -9.59 1.50 8.07
CA SER A 65 -9.38 0.79 9.34
C SER A 65 -8.59 -0.50 9.12
N MET A 66 -7.62 -0.80 9.99
CA MET A 66 -6.93 -2.10 9.97
C MET A 66 -7.85 -3.23 10.44
N VAL A 67 -7.86 -4.34 9.71
CA VAL A 67 -8.58 -5.58 10.03
C VAL A 67 -7.61 -6.74 9.87
N GLY A 68 -6.82 -7.01 10.93
CA GLY A 68 -5.64 -7.87 10.81
C GLY A 68 -4.58 -7.21 9.93
N ASP A 69 -4.12 -7.95 8.92
CA ASP A 69 -3.10 -7.48 7.97
C ASP A 69 -3.72 -6.77 6.74
N GLN A 70 -5.05 -6.62 6.72
CA GLN A 70 -5.83 -5.98 5.64
C GLN A 70 -6.39 -4.63 6.08
N ILE A 71 -6.88 -3.84 5.12
CA ILE A 71 -7.69 -2.65 5.41
C ILE A 71 -9.16 -2.84 5.00
N GLU A 72 -10.06 -2.36 5.86
CA GLU A 72 -11.43 -2.04 5.51
C GLU A 72 -11.50 -0.55 5.11
N VAL A 73 -12.03 -0.27 3.93
CA VAL A 73 -12.24 1.10 3.43
C VAL A 73 -13.74 1.35 3.31
N HIS A 74 -14.30 2.12 4.26
CA HIS A 74 -15.67 2.63 4.20
C HIS A 74 -15.66 4.02 3.55
N CYS A 75 -16.19 4.15 2.33
CA CYS A 75 -16.25 5.40 1.60
C CYS A 75 -17.69 5.86 1.39
N PHE A 76 -18.00 7.08 1.82
CA PHE A 76 -19.35 7.64 1.77
C PHE A 76 -19.40 9.13 1.38
N GLY A 77 -20.53 9.53 0.80
CA GLY A 77 -20.89 10.88 0.38
C GLY A 77 -22.36 10.94 -0.04
N ASP A 78 -22.84 12.09 -0.56
CA ASP A 78 -24.28 12.40 -0.75
C ASP A 78 -25.17 11.25 -1.29
N ASN A 79 -24.70 10.50 -2.30
CA ASN A 79 -25.44 9.39 -2.93
C ASN A 79 -24.57 8.15 -3.15
N PHE A 80 -23.53 7.97 -2.34
CA PHE A 80 -22.58 6.86 -2.44
C PHE A 80 -22.19 6.42 -1.03
N ASP A 81 -22.27 5.12 -0.76
CA ASP A 81 -21.91 4.51 0.51
C ASP A 81 -21.50 3.07 0.20
N THR A 82 -20.23 2.74 0.39
CA THR A 82 -19.69 1.40 0.14
C THR A 82 -18.54 1.06 1.08
N THR A 83 -18.39 -0.22 1.35
CA THR A 83 -17.25 -0.76 2.11
C THR A 83 -16.58 -1.84 1.29
N ILE A 84 -15.25 -1.80 1.23
CA ILE A 84 -14.42 -2.82 0.56
C ILE A 84 -13.28 -3.28 1.46
N MET A 85 -12.85 -4.53 1.28
CA MET A 85 -11.65 -5.09 1.89
C MET A 85 -10.51 -5.08 0.88
N LEU A 86 -9.32 -4.64 1.31
CA LEU A 86 -8.13 -4.56 0.48
C LEU A 86 -6.90 -5.13 1.20
N ASP A 87 -6.07 -5.84 0.44
CA ASP A 87 -4.68 -6.12 0.81
C ASP A 87 -3.81 -4.89 0.49
N ILE A 88 -2.77 -4.66 1.30
CA ILE A 88 -1.79 -3.57 1.18
C ILE A 88 -0.40 -4.14 0.89
N TYR A 89 0.37 -3.46 0.05
CA TYR A 89 1.71 -3.90 -0.37
C TYR A 89 2.69 -2.71 -0.43
N GLU A 90 3.90 -2.87 0.12
CA GLU A 90 4.97 -1.90 -0.08
C GLU A 90 5.27 -1.73 -1.58
N ASN A 91 5.33 -0.47 -2.05
CA ASN A 91 5.72 -0.12 -3.41
C ASN A 91 6.67 1.10 -3.43
N GLY A 92 7.87 0.92 -2.89
CA GLY A 92 8.90 1.96 -2.86
C GLY A 92 8.65 2.99 -1.75
N SER A 93 8.17 4.17 -2.13
CA SER A 93 7.73 5.23 -1.18
C SER A 93 6.23 5.19 -0.91
N ASP A 94 5.48 4.44 -1.71
CA ASP A 94 4.02 4.44 -1.74
C ASP A 94 3.48 3.05 -1.34
N ILE A 95 2.18 2.97 -1.07
CA ILE A 95 1.51 1.70 -0.76
C ILE A 95 0.48 1.42 -1.85
N SER A 96 0.61 0.28 -2.50
CA SER A 96 -0.36 -0.17 -3.50
C SER A 96 -1.39 -1.08 -2.83
N VAL A 97 -2.64 -1.03 -3.29
CA VAL A 97 -3.72 -1.87 -2.77
C VAL A 97 -4.29 -2.78 -3.84
N CYS A 98 -4.74 -3.96 -3.44
CA CYS A 98 -5.52 -4.86 -4.29
C CYS A 98 -6.78 -5.34 -3.57
N LEU A 99 -7.79 -5.71 -4.35
CA LEU A 99 -8.93 -6.47 -3.83
C LEU A 99 -8.43 -7.80 -3.25
N THR A 100 -9.16 -8.31 -2.27
CA THR A 100 -8.86 -9.60 -1.64
C THR A 100 -10.04 -10.56 -1.74
N GLY A 101 -9.84 -11.82 -1.36
CA GLY A 101 -10.91 -12.80 -1.17
C GLY A 101 -11.89 -12.94 -2.34
N THR A 102 -13.18 -12.84 -2.05
CA THR A 102 -14.27 -13.05 -3.02
C THR A 102 -14.41 -11.88 -3.99
N GLU A 103 -14.10 -10.66 -3.57
CA GLU A 103 -14.09 -9.46 -4.41
C GLU A 103 -13.01 -9.57 -5.50
N PHE A 104 -11.82 -10.09 -5.16
CA PHE A 104 -10.77 -10.41 -6.13
C PHE A 104 -11.26 -11.43 -7.17
N GLU A 105 -11.78 -12.58 -6.72
CA GLU A 105 -12.23 -13.65 -7.61
C GLU A 105 -13.36 -13.19 -8.54
N ASN A 106 -14.27 -12.36 -8.05
CA ASN A 106 -15.35 -11.77 -8.84
C ASN A 106 -14.85 -10.72 -9.86
N MET A 107 -13.78 -9.98 -9.54
CA MET A 107 -13.20 -8.97 -10.43
C MET A 107 -12.38 -9.59 -11.56
N TYR A 108 -11.45 -10.49 -11.23
CA TYR A 108 -10.46 -11.02 -12.18
C TYR A 108 -10.81 -12.41 -12.74
N GLY A 109 -11.76 -13.13 -12.14
CA GLY A 109 -12.22 -14.44 -12.64
C GLY A 109 -11.25 -15.60 -12.41
N HIS A 110 -10.24 -15.41 -11.57
CA HIS A 110 -9.31 -16.45 -11.11
C HIS A 110 -8.99 -16.29 -9.62
N MET A 111 -8.42 -17.32 -9.01
CA MET A 111 -8.01 -17.29 -7.61
C MET A 111 -6.66 -16.57 -7.43
N VAL A 112 -6.42 -16.04 -6.23
CA VAL A 112 -5.10 -15.59 -5.77
C VAL A 112 -4.13 -16.78 -5.78
N GLY A 113 -2.86 -16.56 -6.11
CA GLY A 113 -1.82 -17.59 -6.22
C GLY A 113 -1.98 -18.55 -7.40
N GLN A 114 -2.89 -18.28 -8.34
CA GLN A 114 -3.12 -19.12 -9.52
C GLN A 114 -2.16 -18.81 -10.69
N SER A 115 -1.42 -17.69 -10.65
CA SER A 115 -0.46 -17.37 -11.71
C SER A 115 0.71 -18.36 -11.70
N ASN A 116 1.16 -18.75 -12.88
CA ASN A 116 1.99 -19.96 -13.07
C ASN A 116 3.25 -19.96 -12.17
N MET A 117 3.45 -21.05 -11.41
CA MET A 117 4.64 -21.32 -10.61
C MET A 117 5.93 -21.47 -11.46
N ASN A 118 6.42 -20.38 -12.04
CA ASN A 118 7.76 -20.31 -12.63
C ASN A 118 8.73 -19.75 -11.58
N GLY A 119 8.99 -20.57 -10.57
CA GLY A 119 9.70 -20.21 -9.34
C GLY A 119 11.18 -19.86 -9.54
N ASN A 120 11.45 -18.67 -10.09
CA ASN A 120 12.77 -18.06 -10.17
C ASN A 120 12.75 -16.60 -9.68
N MET A 121 11.98 -16.34 -8.61
CA MET A 121 12.02 -15.07 -7.85
C MET A 121 13.28 -15.01 -6.99
N GLN A 122 14.37 -14.52 -7.59
CA GLN A 122 15.47 -13.92 -6.86
C GLN A 122 15.69 -12.53 -7.46
N ASN A 123 15.59 -11.50 -6.62
CA ASN A 123 15.56 -10.06 -6.96
C ASN A 123 14.24 -9.58 -7.59
N MET A 124 13.20 -9.39 -6.76
CA MET A 124 12.15 -8.40 -6.99
C MET A 124 12.25 -7.33 -5.89
N ASP A 125 12.10 -6.07 -6.26
CA ASP A 125 12.50 -4.94 -5.40
C ASP A 125 11.38 -4.43 -4.47
N SER A 126 10.13 -4.88 -4.64
CA SER A 126 8.99 -4.51 -3.78
C SER A 126 7.97 -5.65 -3.63
N GLU A 127 7.21 -5.62 -2.53
CA GLU A 127 6.14 -6.59 -2.25
C GLU A 127 5.05 -6.53 -3.32
N TRP A 128 4.71 -5.32 -3.77
CA TRP A 128 3.78 -5.10 -4.86
C TRP A 128 4.20 -5.87 -6.13
N MET A 129 5.46 -5.79 -6.53
CA MET A 129 5.96 -6.53 -7.69
C MET A 129 5.92 -8.04 -7.46
N GLN A 130 6.12 -8.52 -6.22
CA GLN A 130 5.97 -9.94 -5.90
C GLN A 130 4.51 -10.41 -6.02
N HIS A 131 3.55 -9.65 -5.48
CA HIS A 131 2.11 -9.92 -5.60
C HIS A 131 1.68 -9.98 -7.07
N LEU A 132 1.98 -8.96 -7.87
CA LEU A 132 1.65 -8.91 -9.30
C LEU A 132 2.11 -10.15 -10.07
N ASN A 133 3.32 -10.65 -9.78
CA ASN A 133 3.88 -11.80 -10.51
C ASN A 133 3.36 -13.16 -10.02
N ASN A 134 2.81 -13.25 -8.80
CA ASN A 134 2.27 -14.49 -8.23
C ASN A 134 0.76 -14.63 -8.47
N ASP A 135 0.03 -13.52 -8.42
CA ASP A 135 -1.41 -13.53 -8.25
C ASP A 135 -2.17 -13.02 -9.48
N HIS A 136 -1.54 -12.14 -10.28
CA HIS A 136 -2.18 -11.46 -11.41
C HIS A 136 -1.81 -12.01 -12.78
N GLN A 137 -2.65 -11.69 -13.76
CA GLN A 137 -2.50 -11.99 -15.18
C GLN A 137 -2.33 -10.71 -16.01
N SER A 138 -1.88 -10.87 -17.25
CA SER A 138 -1.69 -9.72 -18.15
C SER A 138 -3.05 -9.15 -18.58
N GLY A 139 -3.36 -7.95 -18.10
CA GLY A 139 -4.62 -7.26 -18.35
C GLY A 139 -5.44 -6.94 -17.10
N ASP A 140 -5.03 -7.46 -15.94
CA ASP A 140 -5.66 -7.10 -14.67
C ASP A 140 -5.43 -5.62 -14.34
N GLU A 141 -6.50 -4.92 -13.95
CA GLU A 141 -6.46 -3.51 -13.57
C GLU A 141 -6.35 -3.37 -12.04
N HIS A 142 -5.71 -2.31 -11.57
CA HIS A 142 -5.62 -1.98 -10.14
C HIS A 142 -6.14 -0.57 -9.89
N PHE A 143 -6.84 -0.38 -8.79
CA PHE A 143 -7.80 0.71 -8.67
C PHE A 143 -7.40 1.84 -7.72
N GLY A 144 -6.31 1.71 -6.96
CA GLY A 144 -5.91 2.75 -6.01
C GLY A 144 -4.59 2.50 -5.27
N GLY A 145 -4.33 3.37 -4.29
CA GLY A 145 -3.15 3.33 -3.42
C GLY A 145 -3.05 4.53 -2.48
N PHE A 146 -2.02 4.54 -1.66
CA PHE A 146 -1.67 5.64 -0.77
C PHE A 146 -0.36 6.29 -1.23
N ASP A 147 -0.38 7.61 -1.36
CA ASP A 147 0.82 8.44 -1.47
C ASP A 147 1.22 8.84 -0.05
N MET A 148 2.31 8.25 0.44
CA MET A 148 2.75 8.43 1.83
C MET A 148 3.48 9.76 2.05
N GLN A 149 3.92 10.43 0.98
CA GLN A 149 4.54 11.76 1.05
C GLN A 149 3.50 12.87 1.20
N HIS A 150 2.36 12.74 0.54
CA HIS A 150 1.26 13.70 0.56
C HIS A 150 0.11 13.30 1.50
N HIS A 151 0.23 12.15 2.18
CA HIS A 151 -0.79 11.55 3.04
C HIS A 151 -2.15 11.46 2.35
N SER A 152 -2.17 11.07 1.07
CA SER A 152 -3.39 10.93 0.29
C SER A 152 -3.74 9.48 0.03
N PHE A 153 -5.03 9.22 -0.16
CA PHE A 153 -5.60 7.96 -0.60
C PHE A 153 -6.43 8.21 -1.84
N ASN A 154 -6.22 7.39 -2.86
CA ASN A 154 -7.06 7.38 -4.05
C ASN A 154 -7.54 5.96 -4.33
N TYR A 155 -8.80 5.81 -4.76
CA TYR A 155 -9.37 4.51 -5.12
C TYR A 155 -10.54 4.65 -6.09
N THR A 156 -10.65 3.71 -7.03
CA THR A 156 -11.71 3.66 -8.05
C THR A 156 -12.65 2.50 -7.78
N PHE A 157 -13.85 2.82 -7.29
CA PHE A 157 -14.90 1.83 -7.06
C PHE A 157 -15.65 1.55 -8.37
N THR A 158 -15.43 0.37 -8.93
CA THR A 158 -16.12 -0.13 -10.13
C THR A 158 -17.47 -0.73 -9.72
N THR A 159 -18.57 -0.23 -10.28
CA THR A 159 -19.94 -0.65 -9.95
C THR A 159 -20.81 -0.83 -11.21
N ASP A 160 -21.96 -1.48 -11.09
CA ASP A 160 -22.99 -1.56 -12.15
C ASP A 160 -23.45 -0.18 -12.68
N HIS A 161 -23.23 0.89 -11.93
CA HIS A 161 -23.60 2.27 -12.27
C HIS A 161 -22.44 3.09 -12.88
N GLY A 162 -21.26 2.50 -13.01
CA GLY A 162 -20.04 3.14 -13.51
C GLY A 162 -18.95 3.22 -12.45
N ASN A 163 -17.90 3.99 -12.76
CA ASN A 163 -16.71 4.08 -11.94
C ASN A 163 -16.75 5.34 -11.08
N TYR A 164 -16.54 5.18 -9.78
CA TYR A 164 -16.49 6.24 -8.79
C TYR A 164 -15.05 6.39 -8.30
N HIS A 165 -14.36 7.45 -8.70
CA HIS A 165 -12.99 7.74 -8.30
C HIS A 165 -12.98 8.64 -7.06
N PHE A 166 -12.50 8.12 -5.94
CA PHE A 166 -12.20 8.88 -4.73
C PHE A 166 -10.76 9.36 -4.77
N GLU A 167 -10.54 10.63 -4.43
CA GLU A 167 -9.23 11.22 -4.15
C GLU A 167 -9.36 12.10 -2.90
N GLY A 168 -8.57 11.85 -1.86
CA GLY A 168 -8.64 12.59 -0.60
C GLY A 168 -7.37 12.54 0.24
N THR A 169 -7.24 13.47 1.19
CA THR A 169 -6.09 13.60 2.08
C THR A 169 -6.45 13.30 3.53
N LYS A 170 -5.52 12.68 4.27
CA LYS A 170 -5.67 12.36 5.69
C LYS A 170 -5.81 13.63 6.54
N LYS A 171 -6.63 13.56 7.60
CA LYS A 171 -6.89 14.67 8.53
C LYS A 171 -5.99 14.67 9.76
#